data_AF-A0A2P8K6C6-F1
#
_entry.id   AF-A0A2P8K6C6-F1
#
_cell.length_a   1.000
_cell.length_b   1.000
_cell.length_c   1.000
_cell.angle_alpha   90.00
_cell.angle_beta   90.00
_cell.angle_gamma   90.00
#
_symmetry.space_group_name_H-M   'P 1'
#
loop_
_entity.id
_entity.type
_entity.pdbx_description
1 polymer ?
#
loop_
_entity_poly.entity_id
_entity_poly.type
_entity_poly.pdbx_seq_one_letter_code
_entity_poly.pdbx_strand_id
1 'polypeptide(L)' 'AEVIVANPAGIAVDGGSFINASRATLTTGTPQLNAAGGLDG' A
#
# COMPACT_ATOMS: atom_id res chain seq x y z
N ALA A 1 -0.85 -7.89 -10.68
CA ALA A 1 -1.71 -7.19 -9.70
C ALA A 1 -0.86 -6.21 -8.89
N GLU A 2 -1.45 -5.17 -8.33
CA GLU A 2 -0.74 -4.16 -7.55
C GLU A 2 -1.05 -4.31 -6.07
N VAL A 3 -0.05 -4.09 -5.21
CA VAL A 3 -0.17 -4.22 -3.76
C VAL A 3 0.17 -2.89 -3.12
N ILE A 4 -0.74 -2.37 -2.30
CA ILE A 4 -0.52 -1.11 -1.59
C ILE A 4 -0.74 -1.36 -0.10
N VAL A 5 0.26 -1.03 0.72
CA VAL A 5 0.21 -1.12 2.18
C VAL A 5 0.35 0.29 2.72
N ALA A 6 -0.72 0.79 3.35
CA ALA A 6 -0.75 2.13 3.93
C ALA A 6 -1.02 2.03 5.44
N ASN A 7 -0.06 2.44 6.26
CA ASN A 7 -0.18 2.43 7.71
C ASN A 7 0.39 3.72 8.34
N PRO A 8 -0.46 4.65 8.79
CA PRO A 8 -0.04 5.87 9.50
C PRO A 8 0.77 5.63 10.76
N ALA A 9 0.61 4.48 11.41
CA ALA A 9 1.39 4.12 12.60
C ALA A 9 2.83 3.69 12.26
N GLY A 10 3.19 3.59 10.98
CA GLY A 10 4.51 3.21 10.51
C GLY A 10 4.55 1.82 9.83
N ILE A 11 5.56 1.62 8.98
CA ILE A 11 5.83 0.33 8.33
C ILE A 11 7.31 0.00 8.53
N ALA A 12 7.58 -1.11 9.20
CA ALA A 12 8.92 -1.68 9.31
C ALA A 12 9.00 -2.92 8.40
N VAL A 13 10.05 -2.99 7.57
CA VAL A 13 10.30 -4.12 6.69
C VAL A 13 11.68 -4.66 6.99
N ASP A 14 11.74 -5.94 7.35
CA ASP A 14 12.98 -6.70 7.47
C ASP A 14 12.88 -7.94 6.58
N GLY A 15 13.73 -8.03 5.55
CA GLY A 15 13.70 -9.12 4.57
C GLY A 15 12.42 -9.24 3.71
N GLY A 16 11.55 -8.21 3.69
CA GLY A 16 10.27 -8.27 2.97
C GLY A 16 10.42 -8.34 1.45
N SER A 17 9.57 -9.14 0.81
CA SER A 17 9.51 -9.28 -0.64
C SER A 17 8.08 -9.56 -1.11
N PHE A 18 7.75 -9.07 -2.30
CA PHE A 18 6.43 -9.27 -2.92
C PHE A 18 6.57 -10.24 -4.09
N ILE A 19 5.76 -11.31 -4.09
CA ILE A 19 5.74 -12.31 -5.16
C ILE A 19 4.42 -12.17 -5.93
N ASN A 20 4.48 -12.24 -7.26
CA ASN A 20 3.35 -12.04 -8.18
C ASN A 20 2.71 -10.63 -8.12
N ALA A 21 3.42 -9.63 -7.59
CA ALA A 21 3.01 -8.23 -7.63
C ALA A 21 3.73 -7.49 -8.77
N SER A 22 2.97 -6.83 -9.64
CA SER A 22 3.50 -6.00 -10.72
C SER A 22 4.09 -4.69 -10.18
N ARG A 23 3.58 -4.21 -9.05
CA ARG A 23 4.08 -3.07 -8.28
C ARG A 23 3.66 -3.20 -6.82
N ALA A 24 4.54 -2.82 -5.91
CA ALA A 24 4.27 -2.76 -4.48
C ALA A 24 4.61 -1.37 -3.94
N THR A 25 3.68 -0.73 -3.24
CA THR A 25 3.86 0.58 -2.62
C THR A 25 3.62 0.48 -1.12
N LEU A 26 4.56 0.97 -0.32
CA LEU A 26 4.45 1.07 1.13
C LEU A 26 4.44 2.54 1.49
N THR A 27 3.44 2.99 2.24
CA THR A 27 3.34 4.37 2.69
C THR A 27 2.91 4.47 4.14
N THR A 28 3.45 5.45 4.86
CA THR A 28 3.05 5.77 6.22
C THR A 28 1.98 6.86 6.27
N GLY A 29 1.30 7.14 5.14
CA GLY A 29 0.18 8.06 5.06
C GLY A 29 -1.18 7.36 5.13
N THR A 30 -2.25 8.13 5.28
CA THR A 30 -3.63 7.66 5.10
C THR A 30 -3.99 7.61 3.62
N PRO A 31 -4.35 6.44 3.06
CA PRO A 31 -4.75 6.35 1.66
C PRO A 31 -6.05 7.13 1.48
N GLN A 32 -6.15 7.93 0.42
CA GLN A 32 -7.42 8.55 0.04
C GLN A 32 -8.24 7.50 -0.69
N LEU A 33 -9.50 7.36 -0.30
CA LEU A 33 -10.44 6.43 -0.91
C LEU A 33 -11.52 7.26 -1.61
N ASN A 34 -11.83 6.91 -2.85
CA ASN A 34 -12.92 7.52 -3.59
C ASN A 34 -14.28 7.07 -3.04
N ALA A 35 -15.36 7.73 -3.47
CA ALA A 35 -16.72 7.44 -3.00
C ALA A 35 -17.21 6.01 -3.31
N ALA A 36 -16.56 5.30 -4.24
CA ALA A 36 -16.84 3.91 -4.57
C ALA A 36 -15.99 2.92 -3.75
N GLY A 37 -15.18 3.39 -2.79
CA GLY A 37 -14.30 2.57 -1.96
C GLY A 37 -13.01 2.11 -2.64
N GLY A 38 -12.72 2.64 -3.83
CA GLY A 38 -11.45 2.45 -4.52
C GLY A 38 -10.39 3.43 -4.03
N LEU A 39 -9.13 3.16 -4.35
CA LEU A 39 -8.01 4.03 -4.00
C LEU A 39 -8.05 5.27 -4.91
N ASP A 40 -7.99 6.46 -4.32
CA ASP A 40 -7.83 7.73 -5.05
C ASP A 40 -6.34 8.01 -5.19
N GLY A 41 -5.88 8.13 -6.43
CA GLY A 41 -4.46 8.06 -6.82
C GLY A 41 -3.71 9.39 -6.77
#